data_AF-A0A1X1BDJ3-F1
#
_entry.id   AF-A0A1X1BDJ3-F1
#
_cell.length_a   1.000
_cell.length_b   1.000
_cell.length_c   1.000
_cell.angle_alpha   90.00
_cell.angle_beta   90.00
_cell.angle_gamma   90.00
#
_symmetry.space_group_name_H-M   'P 1'
#
loop_
_entity.id
_entity.type
_entity.pdbx_description
1 polymer ?
#
loop_
_entity_poly.entity_id
_entity_poly.type
_entity_poly.pdbx_seq_one_letter_code
_entity_poly.pdbx_strand_id
1 'polypeptide(L)'
;MSDLINQIEKQIGPRTLLPLRIANSLRLRGWSVTVPNTRIHIKISCSAANDAGSFPLGTNPRKVKATIIAFPGEFDQTWATQPTPSTPIPDNEAEAWTRVMFGEQLADFAYQRRRAASTPLNRSKAPNHQHKKIFVALIDGHGHPILAPDNIRWRQSEPEPRKLQPTHNTTLRHHLAAHGPYADSSKERDPRTDPDGGWRIQVTGDPLDTLTPTAREAVEHAHQLFRLRGAIHTDFATELLIVAGQTLHVQFRWKNNPNIFAISGHIPQTEAEFRSPQANARLWMGYTAGFWFEELSTGLMWCARRQRIDGVIYLGKRTKLSREPYSVGGLNARPNWDGVIRVPHSPDLQGNTVTAFHHDQLISWSTASRNRKGQRDQYVAQAVTAWTDTDGVAELKILEAIPNTDPPDHVVARTAFRAICDAADSGAQHIATTLDHPVLASLGFIPTADRQTLNTLTMP
;
A
#
# COMPACT_ATOMS: atom_id res chain seq x y z
N MET A 1 19.88 1.90 32.24
CA MET A 1 19.47 1.19 31.01
C MET A 1 19.83 -0.28 31.09
N SER A 2 21.10 -0.64 31.31
CA SER A 2 21.55 -2.04 31.38
C SER A 2 20.83 -2.90 32.43
N ASP A 3 20.52 -2.33 33.61
CA ASP A 3 19.75 -3.04 34.65
C ASP A 3 18.32 -3.39 34.19
N LEU A 4 17.61 -2.46 33.54
CA LEU A 4 16.28 -2.73 32.97
C LEU A 4 16.33 -3.82 31.90
N ILE A 5 17.34 -3.78 31.02
CA ILE A 5 17.55 -4.80 29.98
C ILE A 5 17.74 -6.18 30.62
N ASN A 6 18.65 -6.30 31.59
CA ASN A 6 18.92 -7.55 32.28
C ASN A 6 17.67 -8.12 32.99
N GLN A 7 16.87 -7.25 33.62
CA GLN A 7 15.63 -7.68 34.29
C GLN A 7 14.56 -8.14 33.30
N ILE A 8 14.45 -7.49 32.15
CA ILE A 8 13.54 -7.90 31.08
C ILE A 8 13.98 -9.23 30.46
N GLU A 9 15.28 -9.40 30.17
CA GLU A 9 15.82 -10.66 29.62
C GLU A 9 15.59 -11.84 30.56
N LYS A 10 15.69 -11.64 31.87
CA LYS A 10 15.32 -12.67 32.87
C LYS A 10 13.85 -13.08 32.79
N GLN A 11 12.95 -12.17 32.41
CA GLN A 11 11.51 -12.46 32.33
C GLN A 11 11.13 -13.25 31.07
N ILE A 12 11.74 -12.94 29.92
CA ILE A 12 11.30 -13.47 28.61
C ILE A 12 12.33 -14.36 27.90
N GLY A 13 13.50 -14.55 28.52
CA GLY A 13 14.69 -15.18 27.97
C GLY A 13 15.47 -14.27 27.01
N PRO A 14 16.76 -14.54 26.74
CA PRO A 14 17.49 -13.86 25.68
C PRO A 14 16.82 -14.19 24.35
N ARG A 15 16.38 -13.16 23.62
CA ARG A 15 15.78 -13.31 22.30
C ARG A 15 16.42 -12.32 21.34
N THR A 16 17.32 -12.82 20.49
CA THR A 16 17.72 -12.10 19.29
C THR A 16 16.65 -12.35 18.24
N LEU A 17 15.94 -11.30 17.82
CA LEU A 17 15.15 -11.36 16.59
C LEU A 17 16.12 -11.56 15.43
N LEU A 18 16.23 -12.78 14.90
CA LEU A 18 16.53 -13.09 13.49
C LEU A 18 16.34 -14.61 13.26
N PRO A 19 15.74 -15.05 12.14
CA PRO A 19 15.16 -14.28 11.06
C PRO A 19 13.66 -14.08 11.30
N LEU A 20 13.19 -12.84 11.30
CA LEU A 20 11.77 -12.59 11.02
C LEU A 20 11.50 -13.18 9.63
N ARG A 21 10.92 -14.39 9.56
CA ARG A 21 10.33 -14.86 8.31
C ARG A 21 9.39 -13.75 7.86
N ILE A 22 9.68 -13.24 6.68
CA ILE A 22 9.21 -12.02 6.00
C ILE A 22 7.68 -11.77 6.00
N ALA A 23 6.88 -12.65 6.60
CA ALA A 23 5.42 -12.64 6.62
C ALA A 23 4.73 -12.50 8.01
N ASN A 24 5.40 -12.67 9.17
CA ASN A 24 4.69 -12.76 10.47
C ASN A 24 4.97 -11.61 11.46
N SER A 25 3.92 -11.14 12.15
CA SER A 25 4.06 -10.28 13.32
C SER A 25 4.38 -11.12 14.57
N LEU A 26 5.39 -10.73 15.35
CA LEU A 26 5.67 -11.34 16.65
C LEU A 26 4.87 -10.61 17.75
N ARG A 27 4.32 -11.37 18.70
CA ARG A 27 3.67 -10.82 19.89
C ARG A 27 4.33 -11.38 21.14
N LEU A 28 4.56 -10.51 22.11
CA LEU A 28 5.16 -10.86 23.39
C LEU A 28 4.45 -10.17 24.53
N ARG A 29 4.61 -10.77 25.70
CA ARG A 29 4.04 -10.29 26.96
C ARG A 29 5.08 -10.42 28.05
N GLY A 30 5.05 -9.50 29.00
CA GLY A 30 5.86 -9.53 30.21
C GLY A 30 5.30 -8.57 31.24
N TRP A 31 5.98 -8.45 32.37
CA TRP A 31 5.60 -7.52 33.43
C TRP A 31 6.44 -6.26 33.36
N SER A 32 5.82 -5.14 33.65
CA SER A 32 6.54 -3.90 33.79
C SER A 32 7.54 -4.02 34.93
N VAL A 33 8.75 -3.54 34.70
CA VAL A 33 9.83 -3.53 35.69
C VAL A 33 9.68 -2.33 36.63
N THR A 34 9.15 -1.20 36.13
CA THR A 34 9.09 0.05 36.90
C THR A 34 7.69 0.41 37.39
N VAL A 35 6.64 -0.15 36.78
CA VAL A 35 5.25 0.12 37.15
C VAL A 35 4.62 -1.14 37.78
N PRO A 36 4.27 -1.11 39.08
CA PRO A 36 3.66 -2.26 39.75
C PRO A 36 2.38 -2.75 39.06
N ASN A 37 2.13 -4.05 39.14
CA ASN A 37 0.93 -4.71 38.63
C ASN A 37 0.54 -4.28 37.20
N THR A 38 1.53 -4.11 36.32
CA THR A 38 1.31 -3.66 34.95
C THR A 38 1.89 -4.69 33.98
N ARG A 39 1.07 -5.14 33.03
CA ARG A 39 1.48 -6.05 31.96
C ARG A 39 1.89 -5.27 30.72
N ILE A 40 3.01 -5.63 30.13
CA ILE A 40 3.54 -5.07 28.89
C ILE A 40 3.20 -6.00 27.75
N HIS A 41 2.52 -5.48 26.74
CA HIS A 41 2.25 -6.18 25.49
C HIS A 41 3.04 -5.54 24.36
N ILE A 42 3.79 -6.35 23.63
CA ILE A 42 4.62 -5.89 22.51
C ILE A 42 4.16 -6.59 21.24
N LYS A 43 3.90 -5.80 20.19
CA LYS A 43 3.70 -6.30 18.83
C LYS A 43 4.81 -5.80 17.94
N ILE A 44 5.53 -6.72 17.32
CA ILE A 44 6.55 -6.44 16.33
C ILE A 44 6.01 -6.80 14.96
N SER A 45 6.12 -5.89 14.01
CA SER A 45 5.69 -6.10 12.63
C SER A 45 6.75 -5.59 11.68
N CYS A 46 6.99 -6.35 10.61
CA CYS A 46 7.82 -5.94 9.48
C CYS A 46 6.91 -5.56 8.30
N SER A 47 7.16 -4.44 7.64
CA SER A 47 6.44 -4.01 6.43
C SER A 47 7.40 -3.39 5.44
N ALA A 48 7.04 -3.33 4.15
CA ALA A 48 7.78 -2.54 3.17
C ALA A 48 7.88 -1.06 3.61
N ALA A 49 8.96 -0.40 3.20
CA ALA A 49 9.25 1.00 3.50
C ALA A 49 9.61 1.82 2.26
N ASN A 50 9.48 1.27 1.05
CA ASN A 50 9.86 1.89 -0.21
C ASN A 50 9.30 3.31 -0.37
N ASP A 51 8.03 3.50 -0.02
CA ASP A 51 7.35 4.80 -0.16
C ASP A 51 7.47 5.70 1.06
N ALA A 52 8.16 5.23 2.11
CA ALA A 52 8.33 5.99 3.33
C ALA A 52 9.42 7.07 3.20
N GLY A 53 10.31 6.99 2.21
CA GLY A 53 11.44 7.92 2.05
C GLY A 53 12.20 7.65 0.75
N SER A 54 13.33 8.33 0.57
CA SER A 54 14.23 8.10 -0.56
C SER A 54 15.36 7.17 -0.12
N PHE A 55 15.45 6.02 -0.78
CA PHE A 55 16.43 4.98 -0.49
C PHE A 55 17.24 4.67 -1.75
N PRO A 56 18.51 4.24 -1.61
CA PRO A 56 19.30 3.80 -2.76
C PRO A 56 18.60 2.65 -3.51
N LEU A 57 18.76 2.62 -4.84
CA LEU A 57 18.22 1.55 -5.68
C LEU A 57 18.71 0.17 -5.21
N GLY A 58 17.83 -0.82 -5.24
CA GLY A 58 18.14 -2.19 -4.80
C GLY A 58 18.11 -2.41 -3.29
N THR A 59 17.98 -1.37 -2.46
CA THR A 59 17.97 -1.51 -0.98
C THR A 59 16.79 -2.38 -0.49
N ASN A 60 15.64 -2.35 -1.18
CA ASN A 60 14.39 -3.02 -0.77
C ASN A 60 14.06 -2.83 0.73
N PRO A 61 13.98 -1.57 1.21
CA PRO A 61 13.92 -1.25 2.62
C PRO A 61 12.64 -1.79 3.28
N ARG A 62 12.82 -2.30 4.50
CA ARG A 62 11.75 -2.76 5.36
C ARG A 62 11.76 -2.04 6.70
N LYS A 63 10.56 -1.76 7.19
CA LYS A 63 10.31 -1.12 8.47
C LYS A 63 9.98 -2.16 9.52
N VAL A 64 10.83 -2.29 10.52
CA VAL A 64 10.60 -3.09 11.73
C VAL A 64 10.02 -2.18 12.80
N LYS A 65 8.75 -2.41 13.15
CA LYS A 65 8.01 -1.59 14.12
C LYS A 65 7.69 -2.37 15.37
N ALA A 66 8.15 -1.91 16.52
CA ALA A 66 7.71 -2.36 17.83
C ALA A 66 6.62 -1.42 18.36
N THR A 67 5.43 -1.98 18.65
CA THR A 67 4.36 -1.29 19.36
C THR A 67 4.29 -1.84 20.78
N ILE A 68 4.54 -0.99 21.76
CA ILE A 68 4.48 -1.34 23.18
C ILE A 68 3.23 -0.69 23.77
N ILE A 69 2.39 -1.50 24.41
CA ILE A 69 1.21 -1.06 25.11
C ILE A 69 1.21 -1.74 26.47
N ALA A 70 0.99 -0.96 27.52
CA ALA A 70 0.88 -1.49 28.88
C ALA A 70 -0.58 -1.46 29.33
N PHE A 71 -0.95 -2.43 30.16
CA PHE A 71 -2.29 -2.59 30.73
C PHE A 71 -2.19 -2.94 32.22
N PRO A 72 -3.23 -2.64 33.03
CA PRO A 72 -3.31 -3.17 34.37
C PRO A 72 -3.26 -4.71 34.38
N GLY A 73 -2.59 -5.29 35.36
CA GLY A 73 -2.24 -6.72 35.40
C GLY A 73 -3.43 -7.67 35.51
N GLU A 74 -4.59 -7.15 35.89
CA GLU A 74 -5.87 -7.87 35.94
C GLU A 74 -6.45 -8.20 34.55
N PHE A 75 -5.96 -7.56 33.48
CA PHE A 75 -6.44 -7.80 32.12
C PHE A 75 -5.50 -8.71 31.31
N ASP A 76 -5.93 -9.96 31.07
CA ASP A 76 -5.12 -10.98 30.38
C ASP A 76 -5.28 -10.97 28.83
N GLN A 77 -6.36 -10.39 28.29
CA GLN A 77 -6.67 -10.43 26.85
C GLN A 77 -7.19 -9.09 26.31
N THR A 78 -6.29 -8.22 25.80
CA THR A 78 -6.67 -6.80 25.54
C THR A 78 -6.46 -6.27 24.13
N TRP A 79 -6.06 -7.10 23.16
CA TRP A 79 -5.82 -6.60 21.80
C TRP A 79 -7.08 -6.47 20.92
N ALA A 80 -8.22 -7.10 21.25
CA ALA A 80 -9.31 -7.22 20.27
C ALA A 80 -10.76 -7.11 20.78
N THR A 81 -11.07 -7.19 22.08
CA THR A 81 -12.47 -7.44 22.49
C THR A 81 -13.07 -6.52 23.55
N GLN A 82 -12.29 -5.72 24.29
CA GLN A 82 -12.82 -4.73 25.25
C GLN A 82 -12.04 -3.41 25.24
N PRO A 83 -12.71 -2.26 25.45
CA PRO A 83 -12.06 -0.95 25.57
C PRO A 83 -11.33 -0.83 26.92
N THR A 84 -10.25 -1.57 27.12
CA THR A 84 -9.41 -1.48 28.32
C THR A 84 -8.50 -0.26 28.25
N PRO A 85 -8.49 0.65 29.23
CA PRO A 85 -7.56 1.77 29.25
C PRO A 85 -6.11 1.26 29.36
N SER A 86 -5.23 1.77 28.51
CA SER A 86 -3.78 1.49 28.63
C SER A 86 -3.16 2.23 29.82
N THR A 87 -2.15 1.64 30.46
CA THR A 87 -1.36 2.24 31.56
C THR A 87 -0.15 3.01 30.99
N PRO A 88 0.19 4.20 31.49
CA PRO A 88 1.43 4.88 31.12
C PRO A 88 2.65 4.15 31.67
N ILE A 89 3.71 4.04 30.86
CA ILE A 89 5.03 3.56 31.28
C ILE A 89 6.13 4.57 30.92
N PRO A 90 7.23 4.62 31.68
CA PRO A 90 8.39 5.45 31.37
C PRO A 90 9.04 5.12 30.02
N ASP A 91 9.64 6.14 29.39
CA ASP A 91 10.32 6.01 28.10
C ASP A 91 11.57 5.11 28.16
N ASN A 92 12.30 5.14 29.27
CA ASN A 92 13.50 4.32 29.47
C ASN A 92 13.15 2.82 29.58
N GLU A 93 12.04 2.46 30.21
CA GLU A 93 11.55 1.08 30.24
C GLU A 93 11.09 0.64 28.85
N ALA A 94 10.32 1.47 28.15
CA ALA A 94 9.88 1.16 26.78
C ALA A 94 11.08 1.01 25.81
N GLU A 95 12.13 1.82 25.99
CA GLU A 95 13.39 1.68 25.26
C GLU A 95 14.12 0.38 25.62
N ALA A 96 14.20 0.01 26.91
CA ALA A 96 14.82 -1.24 27.34
C ALA A 96 14.12 -2.46 26.72
N TRP A 97 12.78 -2.50 26.74
CA TRP A 97 11.99 -3.51 26.03
C TRP A 97 12.32 -3.55 24.54
N THR A 98 12.43 -2.39 23.88
CA THR A 98 12.79 -2.32 22.46
C THR A 98 14.20 -2.86 22.21
N ARG A 99 15.16 -2.55 23.08
CA ARG A 99 16.56 -3.03 22.97
C ARG A 99 16.66 -4.53 23.09
N VAL A 100 15.99 -5.12 24.09
CA VAL A 100 15.91 -6.59 24.23
C VAL A 100 15.27 -7.19 22.99
N MET A 101 14.22 -6.57 22.46
CA MET A 101 13.50 -7.12 21.32
C MET A 101 14.21 -7.03 19.99
N PHE A 102 14.77 -5.87 19.67
CA PHE A 102 15.50 -5.66 18.41
C PHE A 102 16.88 -6.30 18.45
N GLY A 103 17.40 -6.60 19.64
CA GLY A 103 18.79 -6.98 19.84
C GLY A 103 19.73 -5.79 19.63
N GLU A 104 20.99 -5.96 20.02
CA GLU A 104 21.98 -4.88 20.02
C GLU A 104 22.19 -4.27 18.62
N GLN A 105 22.17 -5.10 17.57
CA GLN A 105 22.47 -4.67 16.20
C GLN A 105 21.41 -3.72 15.64
N LEU A 106 20.12 -3.96 15.90
CA LEU A 106 19.03 -3.18 15.31
C LEU A 106 18.56 -2.03 16.23
N ALA A 107 18.67 -2.21 17.55
CA ALA A 107 18.18 -1.23 18.52
C ALA A 107 18.92 0.11 18.43
N ASP A 108 20.22 0.08 18.19
CA ASP A 108 21.04 1.28 17.99
C ASP A 108 20.62 2.06 16.72
N PHE A 109 19.99 1.40 15.75
CA PHE A 109 19.44 2.01 14.55
C PHE A 109 18.01 2.55 14.74
N ALA A 110 17.36 2.27 15.86
CA ALA A 110 15.94 2.59 16.04
C ALA A 110 15.65 4.07 16.37
N TYR A 111 14.42 4.46 16.06
CA TYR A 111 13.82 5.76 16.30
C TYR A 111 12.54 5.56 17.11
N GLN A 112 12.37 6.33 18.18
CA GLN A 112 11.13 6.39 18.94
C GLN A 112 10.22 7.45 18.33
N ARG A 113 9.02 7.05 17.92
CA ARG A 113 7.99 8.01 17.48
C ARG A 113 7.53 8.84 18.66
N ARG A 114 7.62 10.16 18.51
CA ARG A 114 7.10 11.11 19.47
C ARG A 114 5.65 11.46 19.13
N ARG A 115 4.90 11.83 20.15
CA ARG A 115 3.55 12.38 20.02
C ARG A 115 3.62 13.85 20.36
N ALA A 116 2.98 14.73 19.58
CA ALA A 116 2.94 16.15 19.91
C ALA A 116 2.21 16.32 21.24
N ALA A 117 2.82 17.09 22.16
CA ALA A 117 2.22 17.39 23.47
C ALA A 117 0.85 18.09 23.34
N SER A 118 0.66 18.85 22.26
CA SER A 118 -0.57 19.55 21.92
C SER A 118 -1.63 18.68 21.25
N THR A 119 -1.37 17.41 20.94
CA THR A 119 -2.40 16.52 20.40
C THR A 119 -3.23 15.95 21.56
N PRO A 120 -4.45 16.47 21.81
CA PRO A 120 -5.28 15.94 22.88
C PRO A 120 -5.43 14.43 22.74
N LEU A 121 -5.51 13.75 23.89
CA LEU A 121 -5.86 12.32 23.94
C LEU A 121 -7.26 12.20 23.35
N ASN A 122 -7.33 11.89 22.05
CA ASN A 122 -8.59 11.81 21.34
C ASN A 122 -9.43 10.72 22.02
N ARG A 123 -10.40 11.12 22.85
CA ARG A 123 -11.23 10.24 23.68
C ARG A 123 -12.06 9.27 22.84
N SER A 124 -12.18 9.51 21.53
CA SER A 124 -12.83 8.62 20.56
C SER A 124 -11.92 7.53 19.98
N LYS A 125 -10.60 7.59 20.15
CA LYS A 125 -9.73 6.43 19.89
C LYS A 125 -9.89 5.46 21.06
N ALA A 126 -9.99 4.17 20.75
CA ALA A 126 -10.13 3.12 21.74
C ALA A 126 -9.13 3.32 22.92
N PRO A 127 -9.60 3.32 24.19
CA PRO A 127 -8.79 3.60 25.39
C PRO A 127 -7.49 2.79 25.50
N ASN A 128 -7.44 1.65 24.82
CA ASN A 128 -6.31 0.72 24.76
C ASN A 128 -5.08 1.25 24.00
N HIS A 129 -5.18 2.35 23.26
CA HIS A 129 -4.06 2.88 22.46
C HIS A 129 -3.52 4.23 22.96
N GLN A 130 -3.99 4.69 24.12
CA GLN A 130 -3.73 6.03 24.63
C GLN A 130 -2.26 6.27 24.97
N HIS A 131 -1.62 5.30 25.66
CA HIS A 131 -0.25 5.38 26.15
C HIS A 131 0.75 4.54 25.34
N LYS A 132 0.40 4.15 24.12
CA LYS A 132 1.28 3.33 23.28
C LYS A 132 2.63 4.05 23.03
N LYS A 133 3.72 3.28 23.10
CA LYS A 133 5.05 3.70 22.65
C LYS A 133 5.39 2.94 21.37
N ILE A 134 5.91 3.65 20.37
CA ILE A 134 6.25 3.04 19.08
C ILE A 134 7.71 3.31 18.77
N PHE A 135 8.44 2.23 18.50
CA PHE A 135 9.82 2.28 18.04
C PHE A 135 9.89 1.67 16.64
N VAL A 136 10.76 2.24 15.82
CA VAL A 136 10.90 1.86 14.43
C VAL A 136 12.38 1.79 14.08
N ALA A 137 12.81 0.70 13.48
CA ALA A 137 14.10 0.58 12.82
C ALA A 137 13.87 0.18 11.36
N LEU A 138 14.88 0.43 10.52
CA LEU A 138 14.86 0.05 9.12
C LEU A 138 15.95 -0.98 8.85
N ILE A 139 15.64 -1.89 7.93
CA ILE A 139 16.58 -2.89 7.42
C ILE A 139 16.55 -2.91 5.90
N ASP A 140 17.64 -3.31 5.27
CA ASP A 140 17.71 -3.58 3.83
C ASP A 140 17.08 -4.95 3.47
N GLY A 141 17.12 -5.31 2.19
CA GLY A 141 16.63 -6.60 1.67
C GLY A 141 17.38 -7.83 2.22
N HIS A 142 18.57 -7.64 2.77
CA HIS A 142 19.38 -8.69 3.42
C HIS A 142 19.18 -8.74 4.95
N GLY A 143 18.44 -7.78 5.51
CA GLY A 143 18.16 -7.69 6.93
C GLY A 143 19.18 -6.87 7.72
N HIS A 144 20.12 -6.19 7.06
CA HIS A 144 21.08 -5.32 7.73
C HIS A 144 20.43 -4.00 8.16
N PRO A 145 20.75 -3.48 9.35
CA PRO A 145 20.19 -2.23 9.82
C PRO A 145 20.69 -1.04 8.99
N ILE A 146 19.77 -0.15 8.63
CA ILE A 146 20.06 1.09 7.90
C ILE A 146 19.50 2.30 8.65
N LEU A 147 20.16 3.46 8.50
CA LEU A 147 19.60 4.72 8.98
C LEU A 147 18.39 5.12 8.13
N ALA A 148 17.46 5.84 8.76
CA ALA A 148 16.37 6.43 8.01
C ALA A 148 16.89 7.60 7.16
N PRO A 149 16.42 7.75 5.92
CA PRO A 149 16.75 8.93 5.13
C PRO A 149 16.19 10.20 5.78
N ASP A 150 16.84 11.33 5.55
CA ASP A 150 16.45 12.64 6.10
C ASP A 150 15.07 13.12 5.65
N ASN A 151 14.54 12.58 4.54
CA ASN A 151 13.19 12.84 4.05
C ASN A 151 12.17 11.76 4.43
N ILE A 152 12.51 10.85 5.36
CA ILE A 152 11.60 9.80 5.78
C ILE A 152 10.31 10.38 6.39
N ARG A 153 9.18 9.78 6.03
CA ARG A 153 7.86 10.13 6.53
C ARG A 153 7.48 9.23 7.71
N TRP A 154 7.59 9.78 8.91
CA TRP A 154 7.18 9.11 10.15
C TRP A 154 5.66 9.15 10.39
N ARG A 155 4.99 10.27 10.03
CA ARG A 155 3.55 10.53 9.77
C ARG A 155 3.31 12.06 9.71
N GLN A 156 2.27 12.53 9.00
CA GLN A 156 1.97 13.97 8.76
C GLN A 156 1.81 14.86 10.01
N SER A 157 1.39 14.30 11.16
CA SER A 157 0.97 15.08 12.32
C SER A 157 1.77 14.78 13.59
N GLU A 158 2.85 14.02 13.46
CA GLU A 158 3.70 13.68 14.59
C GLU A 158 4.98 14.51 14.56
N PRO A 159 5.47 14.96 15.73
CA PRO A 159 6.77 15.58 15.83
C PRO A 159 7.86 14.60 15.40
N GLU A 160 9.02 15.14 15.03
CA GLU A 160 10.18 14.34 14.66
C GLU A 160 10.47 13.26 15.71
N PRO A 161 10.83 12.05 15.29
CA PRO A 161 11.11 10.99 16.23
C PRO A 161 12.41 11.28 16.99
N ARG A 162 12.52 10.67 18.17
CA ARG A 162 13.79 10.62 18.91
C ARG A 162 14.63 9.49 18.35
N LYS A 163 15.78 9.80 17.76
CA LYS A 163 16.83 8.79 17.49
C LYS A 163 17.34 8.22 18.81
N LEU A 164 17.35 6.90 18.95
CA LEU A 164 17.95 6.26 20.13
C LEU A 164 19.47 6.41 20.08
N GLN A 165 20.08 6.63 21.23
CA GLN A 165 21.53 6.75 21.35
C GLN A 165 22.17 5.37 21.26
N PRO A 166 23.18 5.14 20.40
CA PRO A 166 23.81 3.83 20.32
C PRO A 166 24.55 3.50 21.62
N THR A 167 24.43 2.27 22.11
CA THR A 167 25.08 1.86 23.37
C THR A 167 26.50 1.38 23.15
N HIS A 168 26.69 0.46 22.21
CA HIS A 168 27.98 -0.20 21.95
C HIS A 168 28.54 0.12 20.56
N ASN A 169 27.70 0.54 19.59
CA ASN A 169 28.13 0.86 18.23
C ASN A 169 28.89 2.21 18.16
N THR A 170 30.23 2.17 18.23
CA THR A 170 31.11 3.36 18.19
C THR A 170 31.11 4.01 16.80
N THR A 171 31.15 3.21 15.73
CA THR A 171 31.09 3.71 14.35
C THR A 171 29.82 4.53 14.10
N LEU A 172 28.67 4.00 14.52
CA LEU A 172 27.41 4.73 14.40
C LEU A 172 27.41 6.00 15.25
N ARG A 173 27.92 5.95 16.49
CA ARG A 173 28.03 7.16 17.34
C ARG A 173 28.83 8.27 16.66
N HIS A 174 29.98 7.95 16.07
CA HIS A 174 30.79 8.93 15.34
C HIS A 174 30.04 9.48 14.11
N HIS A 175 29.39 8.60 13.34
CA HIS A 175 28.58 9.03 12.20
C HIS A 175 27.45 9.97 12.61
N LEU A 176 26.68 9.62 13.66
CA LEU A 176 25.58 10.44 14.16
C LEU A 176 26.05 11.81 14.66
N ALA A 177 27.24 11.88 15.26
CA ALA A 177 27.83 13.15 15.71
C ALA A 177 28.26 14.03 14.53
N ALA A 178 28.76 13.43 13.44
CA ALA A 178 29.24 14.16 12.27
C ALA A 178 28.13 14.58 11.30
N HIS A 179 27.11 13.72 11.11
CA HIS A 179 26.12 13.87 10.04
C HIS A 179 24.66 13.96 10.54
N GLY A 180 24.44 13.79 11.85
CA GLY A 180 23.12 13.80 12.45
C GLY A 180 22.40 12.45 12.39
N PRO A 181 21.11 12.40 12.79
CA PRO A 181 20.37 11.16 13.04
C PRO A 181 19.88 10.42 11.78
N TYR A 182 20.15 10.94 10.58
CA TYR A 182 19.59 10.45 9.32
C TYR A 182 20.66 10.24 8.26
N ALA A 183 20.37 9.38 7.28
CA ALA A 183 21.17 9.30 6.06
C ALA A 183 20.80 10.46 5.12
N ASP A 184 21.80 11.06 4.48
CA ASP A 184 21.58 12.00 3.38
C ASP A 184 20.93 11.24 2.21
N SER A 185 19.74 11.70 1.79
CA SER A 185 18.98 11.09 0.70
C SER A 185 18.95 11.95 -0.57
N SER A 186 19.71 13.04 -0.61
CA SER A 186 19.64 14.04 -1.67
C SER A 186 19.86 13.47 -3.07
N LYS A 187 20.70 12.44 -3.21
CA LYS A 187 21.03 11.79 -4.48
C LYS A 187 19.99 10.75 -4.91
N GLU A 188 19.19 10.26 -3.97
CA GLU A 188 18.18 9.20 -4.13
C GLU A 188 16.77 9.77 -4.30
N ARG A 189 16.60 11.09 -4.21
CA ARG A 189 15.30 11.76 -4.37
C ARG A 189 14.84 11.69 -5.82
N ASP A 190 13.57 11.32 -5.99
CA ASP A 190 12.93 11.38 -7.31
C ASP A 190 12.89 12.84 -7.77
N PRO A 191 13.31 13.15 -9.01
CA PRO A 191 13.36 14.53 -9.51
C PRO A 191 12.00 15.24 -9.51
N ARG A 192 10.90 14.48 -9.46
CA ARG A 192 9.52 14.97 -9.35
C ARG A 192 9.10 15.27 -7.90
N THR A 193 9.99 15.11 -6.91
CA THR A 193 9.70 15.38 -5.50
C THR A 193 10.37 16.67 -5.01
N ASP A 194 9.74 17.33 -4.04
CA ASP A 194 10.36 18.40 -3.28
C ASP A 194 11.48 17.87 -2.36
N PRO A 195 12.35 18.73 -1.81
CA PRO A 195 13.42 18.30 -0.90
C PRO A 195 12.93 17.49 0.30
N ASP A 196 11.68 17.68 0.72
CA ASP A 196 11.05 16.91 1.80
C ASP A 196 10.58 15.50 1.36
N GLY A 197 10.81 15.12 0.10
CA GLY A 197 10.46 13.83 -0.48
C GLY A 197 8.97 13.66 -0.84
N GLY A 198 8.15 14.72 -0.75
CA GLY A 198 6.78 14.72 -1.25
C GLY A 198 6.72 14.99 -2.76
N TRP A 199 5.72 14.43 -3.46
CA TRP A 199 5.44 14.73 -4.86
C TRP A 199 5.25 16.24 -5.06
N ARG A 200 5.88 16.79 -6.10
CA ARG A 200 5.55 18.11 -6.60
C ARG A 200 4.22 18.00 -7.31
N ILE A 201 3.21 18.64 -6.76
CA ILE A 201 1.89 18.72 -7.36
C ILE A 201 1.56 20.17 -7.64
N GLN A 202 1.00 20.43 -8.81
CA GLN A 202 0.46 21.74 -9.13
C GLN A 202 -1.02 21.79 -8.70
N VAL A 203 -1.49 22.98 -8.32
CA VAL A 203 -2.91 23.25 -8.10
C VAL A 203 -3.33 24.27 -9.16
N THR A 204 -4.29 23.91 -10.00
CA THR A 204 -4.73 24.71 -11.16
C THR A 204 -6.26 24.77 -11.23
N GLY A 205 -6.78 25.52 -12.21
CA GLY A 205 -8.22 25.74 -12.38
C GLY A 205 -8.66 26.99 -11.63
N ASP A 206 -9.80 26.93 -10.96
CA ASP A 206 -10.35 28.08 -10.24
C ASP A 206 -9.40 28.54 -9.11
N PRO A 207 -9.14 29.85 -8.97
CA PRO A 207 -8.26 30.37 -7.92
C PRO A 207 -8.79 30.03 -6.52
N LEU A 208 -7.91 29.56 -5.63
CA LEU A 208 -8.30 29.13 -4.27
C LEU A 208 -8.97 30.24 -3.45
N ASP A 209 -8.60 31.49 -3.70
CA ASP A 209 -9.16 32.68 -3.05
C ASP A 209 -10.62 32.95 -3.45
N THR A 210 -11.07 32.43 -4.59
CA THR A 210 -12.47 32.50 -5.05
C THR A 210 -13.37 31.42 -4.45
N LEU A 211 -12.79 30.38 -3.84
CA LEU A 211 -13.54 29.30 -3.21
C LEU A 211 -14.09 29.71 -1.85
N THR A 212 -15.18 29.05 -1.41
CA THR A 212 -15.65 29.16 -0.02
C THR A 212 -14.55 28.70 0.95
N PRO A 213 -14.54 29.18 2.21
CA PRO A 213 -13.55 28.76 3.20
C PRO A 213 -13.49 27.23 3.37
N THR A 214 -14.65 26.58 3.36
CA THR A 214 -14.78 25.12 3.45
C THR A 214 -14.14 24.40 2.26
N ALA A 215 -14.43 24.86 1.05
CA ALA A 215 -13.87 24.26 -0.16
C ALA A 215 -12.35 24.48 -0.25
N ARG A 216 -11.88 25.68 0.10
CA ARG A 216 -10.45 25.98 0.19
C ARG A 216 -9.72 25.06 1.16
N GLU A 217 -10.24 24.90 2.38
CA GLU A 217 -9.64 24.01 3.38
C GLU A 217 -9.59 22.55 2.88
N ALA A 218 -10.64 22.08 2.19
CA ALA A 218 -10.64 20.74 1.59
C ALA A 218 -9.55 20.58 0.52
N VAL A 219 -9.37 21.56 -0.37
CA VAL A 219 -8.35 21.52 -1.43
C VAL A 219 -6.94 21.64 -0.86
N GLU A 220 -6.71 22.52 0.10
CA GLU A 220 -5.42 22.63 0.79
C GLU A 220 -5.06 21.33 1.52
N HIS A 221 -6.05 20.68 2.15
CA HIS A 221 -5.81 19.37 2.76
C HIS A 221 -5.59 18.27 1.72
N ALA A 222 -6.30 18.30 0.60
CA ALA A 222 -6.05 17.40 -0.52
C ALA A 222 -4.61 17.56 -1.01
N HIS A 223 -4.15 18.79 -1.21
CA HIS A 223 -2.78 19.08 -1.60
C HIS A 223 -1.77 18.47 -0.62
N GLN A 224 -1.96 18.66 0.69
CA GLN A 224 -1.08 18.04 1.69
C GLN A 224 -1.10 16.51 1.65
N LEU A 225 -2.26 15.89 1.46
CA LEU A 225 -2.43 14.43 1.42
C LEU A 225 -1.78 13.83 0.15
N PHE A 226 -2.09 14.37 -1.02
CA PHE A 226 -1.67 13.83 -2.31
C PHE A 226 -0.20 14.09 -2.65
N ARG A 227 0.44 15.06 -1.98
CA ARG A 227 1.90 15.22 -1.99
C ARG A 227 2.62 14.04 -1.37
N LEU A 228 1.98 13.26 -0.51
CA LEU A 228 2.67 12.19 0.19
C LEU A 228 2.71 10.90 -0.63
N ARG A 229 3.93 10.45 -0.91
CA ARG A 229 4.20 9.12 -1.46
C ARG A 229 3.57 8.04 -0.58
N GLY A 230 2.80 7.14 -1.20
CA GLY A 230 2.15 6.03 -0.52
C GLY A 230 1.08 6.41 0.51
N ALA A 231 0.68 7.68 0.64
CA ALA A 231 -0.37 8.06 1.62
C ALA A 231 -1.75 7.59 1.22
N ILE A 232 -2.03 7.60 -0.08
CA ILE A 232 -3.23 7.01 -0.67
C ILE A 232 -2.85 5.60 -1.08
N HIS A 233 -2.04 5.45 -2.12
CA HIS A 233 -1.55 4.16 -2.58
C HIS A 233 -0.07 4.31 -2.97
N THR A 234 0.74 3.25 -2.80
CA THR A 234 2.17 3.26 -3.15
C THR A 234 2.37 3.54 -4.63
N ASP A 235 1.49 2.96 -5.44
CA ASP A 235 1.54 3.07 -6.89
C ASP A 235 0.92 4.37 -7.44
N PHE A 236 0.42 5.24 -6.55
CA PHE A 236 -0.26 6.48 -6.92
C PHE A 236 0.73 7.65 -6.87
N ALA A 237 1.06 8.18 -8.04
CA ALA A 237 1.90 9.37 -8.18
C ALA A 237 1.06 10.53 -8.72
N THR A 238 0.58 11.38 -7.80
CA THR A 238 -0.19 12.57 -8.14
C THR A 238 0.66 13.55 -8.94
N GLU A 239 0.11 14.11 -10.01
CA GLU A 239 0.75 15.17 -10.81
C GLU A 239 0.04 16.52 -10.63
N LEU A 240 -1.29 16.51 -10.62
CA LEU A 240 -2.08 17.73 -10.69
C LEU A 240 -3.36 17.64 -9.86
N LEU A 241 -3.70 18.73 -9.18
CA LEU A 241 -5.02 18.99 -8.61
C LEU A 241 -5.70 20.09 -9.41
N ILE A 242 -6.83 19.79 -10.05
CA ILE A 242 -7.60 20.76 -10.82
C ILE A 242 -8.89 21.05 -10.07
N VAL A 243 -9.09 22.32 -9.72
CA VAL A 243 -10.35 22.80 -9.17
C VAL A 243 -11.21 23.33 -10.31
N ALA A 244 -12.39 22.73 -10.52
CA ALA A 244 -13.35 23.14 -11.54
C ALA A 244 -14.73 23.30 -10.90
N GLY A 245 -15.07 24.55 -10.55
CA GLY A 245 -16.23 24.91 -9.76
C GLY A 245 -16.23 24.17 -8.42
N GLN A 246 -17.21 23.28 -8.26
CA GLN A 246 -17.38 22.47 -7.06
C GLN A 246 -16.72 21.09 -7.15
N THR A 247 -15.87 20.84 -8.15
CA THR A 247 -15.23 19.54 -8.38
C THR A 247 -13.72 19.64 -8.23
N LEU A 248 -13.13 18.68 -7.51
CA LEU A 248 -11.69 18.44 -7.49
C LEU A 248 -11.39 17.25 -8.40
N HIS A 249 -10.57 17.48 -9.41
CA HIS A 249 -9.95 16.42 -10.20
C HIS A 249 -8.54 16.17 -9.68
N VAL A 250 -8.23 14.91 -9.38
CA VAL A 250 -6.89 14.46 -9.02
C VAL A 250 -6.34 13.69 -10.20
N GLN A 251 -5.36 14.27 -10.91
CA GLN A 251 -4.64 13.58 -11.98
C GLN A 251 -3.38 12.89 -11.44
N PHE A 252 -3.15 11.66 -11.87
CA PHE A 252 -2.08 10.82 -11.35
C PHE A 252 -1.59 9.80 -12.38
N ARG A 253 -0.34 9.36 -12.18
CA ARG A 253 0.19 8.13 -12.76
C ARG A 253 -0.06 6.95 -11.84
N TRP A 254 -0.27 5.80 -12.44
CA TRP A 254 -0.56 4.55 -11.74
C TRP A 254 0.46 3.47 -12.11
N LYS A 255 1.24 2.99 -11.14
CA LYS A 255 2.29 1.98 -11.37
C LYS A 255 3.20 2.37 -12.55
N ASN A 256 3.43 1.43 -13.47
CA ASN A 256 4.14 1.62 -14.72
C ASN A 256 3.18 1.86 -15.89
N ASN A 257 1.89 2.05 -15.62
CA ASN A 257 0.92 2.30 -16.68
C ASN A 257 1.34 3.54 -17.47
N PRO A 258 1.42 3.45 -18.81
CA PRO A 258 1.90 4.58 -19.59
C PRO A 258 0.87 5.73 -19.69
N ASN A 259 -0.37 5.52 -19.23
CA ASN A 259 -1.43 6.52 -19.26
C ASN A 259 -1.49 7.39 -17.99
N ILE A 260 -2.04 8.60 -18.16
CA ILE A 260 -2.41 9.48 -17.04
C ILE A 260 -3.89 9.27 -16.73
N PHE A 261 -4.22 9.16 -15.44
CA PHE A 261 -5.56 8.93 -14.94
C PHE A 261 -6.07 10.13 -14.17
N ALA A 262 -7.38 10.29 -14.10
CA ALA A 262 -8.05 11.25 -13.24
C ALA A 262 -9.18 10.61 -12.44
N ILE A 263 -9.27 10.95 -11.16
CA ILE A 263 -10.46 10.71 -10.33
C ILE A 263 -11.05 12.06 -9.94
N SER A 264 -12.38 12.12 -9.86
CA SER A 264 -13.10 13.37 -9.61
C SER A 264 -14.03 13.24 -8.42
N GLY A 265 -14.13 14.28 -7.61
CA GLY A 265 -15.03 14.34 -6.47
C GLY A 265 -15.59 15.73 -6.23
N HIS A 266 -16.84 15.78 -5.76
CA HIS A 266 -17.46 17.02 -5.28
C HIS A 266 -16.71 17.54 -4.06
N ILE A 267 -16.38 18.83 -4.04
CA ILE A 267 -15.76 19.53 -2.92
C ILE A 267 -16.87 20.18 -2.08
N PRO A 268 -16.92 19.95 -0.76
CA PRO A 268 -17.96 20.53 0.09
C PRO A 268 -17.89 22.06 0.08
N GLN A 269 -19.03 22.73 -0.11
CA GLN A 269 -19.09 24.19 -0.11
C GLN A 269 -19.40 24.77 1.27
N THR A 270 -20.11 24.00 2.11
CA THR A 270 -20.54 24.39 3.46
C THR A 270 -20.39 23.25 4.46
N GLU A 271 -20.40 23.56 5.76
CA GLU A 271 -20.34 22.53 6.81
C GLU A 271 -21.54 21.57 6.82
N ALA A 272 -22.69 22.03 6.31
CA ALA A 272 -23.91 21.22 6.22
C ALA A 272 -23.80 20.05 5.22
N GLU A 273 -22.84 20.10 4.30
CA GLU A 273 -22.58 19.03 3.34
C GLU A 273 -21.74 17.89 3.93
N PHE A 274 -21.14 18.09 5.10
CA PHE A 274 -20.44 17.02 5.79
C PHE A 274 -21.43 15.97 6.29
N ARG A 275 -21.18 14.70 5.98
CA ARG A 275 -21.93 13.58 6.55
C ARG A 275 -21.20 13.13 7.82
N SER A 276 -21.95 12.74 8.84
CA SER A 276 -21.34 12.09 10.01
C SER A 276 -20.53 10.86 9.57
N PRO A 277 -19.32 10.61 10.11
CA PRO A 277 -18.70 11.25 11.27
C PRO A 277 -17.79 12.46 10.97
N GLN A 278 -17.79 13.02 9.77
CA GLN A 278 -16.88 14.10 9.42
C GLN A 278 -17.36 15.44 9.96
N ALA A 279 -16.51 16.11 10.74
CA ALA A 279 -16.84 17.35 11.43
C ALA A 279 -16.23 18.61 10.78
N ASN A 280 -15.33 18.45 9.80
CA ASN A 280 -14.68 19.54 9.08
C ASN A 280 -14.14 19.07 7.72
N ALA A 281 -13.71 20.03 6.90
CA ALA A 281 -13.23 19.80 5.53
C ALA A 281 -12.01 18.87 5.50
N ARG A 282 -11.12 19.01 6.48
CA ARG A 282 -9.95 18.14 6.65
C ARG A 282 -10.33 16.67 6.82
N LEU A 283 -11.23 16.38 7.78
CA LEU A 283 -11.69 15.02 8.03
C LEU A 283 -12.48 14.45 6.85
N TRP A 284 -13.28 15.30 6.19
CA TRP A 284 -13.98 14.95 4.96
C TRP A 284 -13.00 14.52 3.85
N MET A 285 -11.98 15.33 3.57
CA MET A 285 -11.02 15.02 2.50
C MET A 285 -10.18 13.79 2.85
N GLY A 286 -9.78 13.62 4.11
CA GLY A 286 -9.12 12.39 4.57
C GLY A 286 -9.99 11.13 4.35
N TYR A 287 -11.29 11.22 4.59
CA TYR A 287 -12.22 10.12 4.33
C TYR A 287 -12.42 9.86 2.84
N THR A 288 -12.66 10.90 2.03
CA THR A 288 -12.81 10.79 0.56
C THR A 288 -11.56 10.19 -0.08
N ALA A 289 -10.38 10.63 0.34
CA ALA A 289 -9.12 10.09 -0.15
C ALA A 289 -8.91 8.62 0.27
N GLY A 290 -9.32 8.26 1.49
CA GLY A 290 -9.34 6.87 1.96
C GLY A 290 -10.29 5.97 1.15
N PHE A 291 -11.46 6.49 0.76
CA PHE A 291 -12.39 5.79 -0.12
C PHE A 291 -11.78 5.58 -1.52
N TRP A 292 -11.15 6.61 -2.10
CA TRP A 292 -10.45 6.47 -3.37
C TRP A 292 -9.31 5.45 -3.31
N PHE A 293 -8.55 5.43 -2.22
CA PHE A 293 -7.54 4.40 -1.98
C PHE A 293 -8.13 2.99 -2.03
N GLU A 294 -9.20 2.75 -1.27
CA GLU A 294 -9.86 1.45 -1.23
C GLU A 294 -10.36 1.05 -2.61
N GLU A 295 -11.00 1.98 -3.32
CA GLU A 295 -11.53 1.74 -4.65
C GLU A 295 -10.44 1.41 -5.67
N LEU A 296 -9.35 2.18 -5.71
CA LEU A 296 -8.20 1.93 -6.58
C LEU A 296 -7.55 0.57 -6.28
N SER A 297 -7.36 0.25 -5.00
CA SER A 297 -6.77 -1.02 -4.55
C SER A 297 -7.64 -2.24 -4.87
N THR A 298 -8.97 -2.07 -4.85
CA THR A 298 -9.93 -3.16 -5.00
C THR A 298 -10.49 -3.29 -6.41
N GLY A 299 -10.02 -2.47 -7.37
CA GLY A 299 -10.23 -2.71 -8.79
C GLY A 299 -10.79 -1.57 -9.62
N LEU A 300 -10.91 -0.35 -9.07
CA LEU A 300 -11.40 0.80 -9.83
C LEU A 300 -10.66 0.99 -11.16
N MET A 301 -9.35 0.70 -11.20
CA MET A 301 -8.54 0.79 -12.42
C MET A 301 -9.12 0.02 -13.60
N TRP A 302 -9.75 -1.15 -13.40
CA TRP A 302 -10.27 -1.97 -14.50
C TRP A 302 -11.80 -2.08 -14.52
N CYS A 303 -12.49 -1.72 -13.43
CA CYS A 303 -13.96 -1.81 -13.35
C CYS A 303 -14.69 -0.46 -13.35
N ALA A 304 -13.97 0.65 -13.32
CA ALA A 304 -14.56 1.97 -13.53
C ALA A 304 -15.12 2.12 -14.94
N ARG A 305 -16.13 2.99 -15.09
CA ARG A 305 -16.39 3.60 -16.39
C ARG A 305 -15.21 4.50 -16.74
N ARG A 306 -14.69 4.39 -17.96
CA ARG A 306 -13.51 5.11 -18.43
C ARG A 306 -13.90 6.06 -19.56
N GLN A 307 -13.35 7.26 -19.53
CA GLN A 307 -13.52 8.25 -20.58
C GLN A 307 -12.20 8.99 -20.76
N ARG A 308 -11.67 8.99 -21.97
CA ARG A 308 -10.47 9.77 -22.30
C ARG A 308 -10.86 11.18 -22.74
N ILE A 309 -10.25 12.18 -22.12
CA ILE A 309 -10.40 13.61 -22.45
C ILE A 309 -9.01 14.22 -22.45
N ASP A 310 -8.60 14.83 -23.57
CA ASP A 310 -7.30 15.50 -23.73
C ASP A 310 -6.10 14.64 -23.26
N GLY A 311 -6.13 13.35 -23.60
CA GLY A 311 -5.08 12.40 -23.25
C GLY A 311 -5.16 11.80 -21.84
N VAL A 312 -6.09 12.24 -20.98
CA VAL A 312 -6.27 11.76 -19.60
C VAL A 312 -7.47 10.83 -19.49
N ILE A 313 -7.31 9.71 -18.78
CA ILE A 313 -8.38 8.73 -18.55
C ILE A 313 -9.12 9.06 -17.25
N TYR A 314 -10.35 9.55 -17.37
CA TYR A 314 -11.22 9.82 -16.24
C TYR A 314 -11.89 8.53 -15.76
N LEU A 315 -11.62 8.17 -14.52
CA LEU A 315 -12.20 7.03 -13.82
C LEU A 315 -13.49 7.49 -13.13
N GLY A 316 -14.63 7.06 -13.68
CA GLY A 316 -15.94 7.30 -13.12
C GLY A 316 -16.35 6.25 -12.09
N LYS A 317 -17.62 6.32 -11.65
CA LYS A 317 -18.21 5.27 -10.80
C LYS A 317 -18.12 3.92 -11.50
N ARG A 318 -17.89 2.87 -10.71
CA ARG A 318 -18.04 1.48 -11.18
C ARG A 318 -19.41 1.31 -11.82
N THR A 319 -19.46 0.62 -12.95
CA THR A 319 -20.72 0.09 -13.45
C THR A 319 -21.29 -0.80 -12.34
N LYS A 320 -22.53 -0.57 -11.88
CA LYS A 320 -23.09 -1.32 -10.74
C LYS A 320 -23.12 -2.82 -11.06
N LEU A 321 -22.17 -3.57 -10.52
CA LEU A 321 -22.07 -5.03 -10.61
C LEU A 321 -22.92 -5.75 -9.56
N SER A 322 -23.56 -5.02 -8.65
CA SER A 322 -24.14 -5.55 -7.40
C SER A 322 -25.32 -6.54 -7.56
N ARG A 323 -25.63 -6.97 -8.79
CA ARG A 323 -26.63 -7.98 -9.12
C ARG A 323 -26.15 -8.99 -10.17
N GLU A 324 -24.92 -8.90 -10.62
CA GLU A 324 -24.40 -9.80 -11.63
C GLU A 324 -23.95 -11.12 -10.97
N PRO A 325 -24.34 -12.29 -11.51
CA PRO A 325 -24.00 -13.58 -10.90
C PRO A 325 -22.53 -13.98 -11.14
N TYR A 326 -21.66 -13.05 -11.55
CA TYR A 326 -20.26 -13.30 -11.86
C TYR A 326 -19.34 -12.30 -11.15
N SER A 327 -18.20 -12.77 -10.66
CA SER A 327 -17.08 -11.94 -10.23
C SER A 327 -15.87 -12.19 -11.12
N VAL A 328 -15.05 -11.16 -11.31
CA VAL A 328 -13.76 -11.26 -12.02
C VAL A 328 -12.68 -10.87 -11.02
N GLY A 329 -11.63 -11.68 -10.93
CA GLY A 329 -10.52 -11.47 -10.01
C GLY A 329 -9.20 -11.97 -10.59
N GLY A 330 -8.10 -11.41 -10.08
CA GLY A 330 -6.76 -11.91 -10.35
C GLY A 330 -6.42 -13.08 -9.42
N LEU A 331 -5.77 -14.10 -9.94
CA LEU A 331 -5.18 -15.18 -9.17
C LEU A 331 -3.73 -14.81 -8.82
N ASN A 332 -3.41 -14.92 -7.53
CA ASN A 332 -2.03 -14.82 -7.06
C ASN A 332 -1.32 -16.14 -7.34
N ALA A 333 -0.80 -16.28 -8.55
CA ALA A 333 -0.01 -17.44 -8.94
C ALA A 333 1.32 -17.45 -8.18
N ARG A 334 1.70 -18.61 -7.64
CA ARG A 334 3.02 -18.82 -7.03
C ARG A 334 3.82 -19.76 -7.92
N PRO A 335 5.11 -19.49 -8.15
CA PRO A 335 5.95 -20.43 -8.86
C PRO A 335 6.07 -21.73 -8.06
N ASN A 336 6.16 -22.84 -8.79
CA ASN A 336 6.58 -24.11 -8.23
C ASN A 336 8.06 -24.06 -7.81
N TRP A 337 8.55 -25.14 -7.22
CA TRP A 337 9.95 -25.26 -6.77
C TRP A 337 10.98 -25.08 -7.89
N ASP A 338 10.58 -25.27 -9.15
CA ASP A 338 11.38 -25.08 -10.36
C ASP A 338 11.34 -23.64 -10.91
N GLY A 339 10.67 -22.71 -10.22
CA GLY A 339 10.53 -21.32 -10.67
C GLY A 339 9.49 -21.13 -11.77
N VAL A 340 8.74 -22.18 -12.14
CA VAL A 340 7.76 -22.15 -13.23
C VAL A 340 6.34 -22.11 -12.67
N ILE A 341 5.51 -21.26 -13.27
CA ILE A 341 4.07 -21.20 -13.05
C ILE A 341 3.40 -21.97 -14.18
N ARG A 342 2.55 -22.94 -13.83
CA ARG A 342 1.81 -23.75 -14.81
C ARG A 342 0.35 -23.34 -14.78
N VAL A 343 -0.12 -22.77 -15.88
CA VAL A 343 -1.52 -22.40 -16.06
C VAL A 343 -2.24 -23.54 -16.80
N PRO A 344 -3.23 -24.19 -16.17
CA PRO A 344 -4.03 -25.22 -16.82
C PRO A 344 -5.00 -24.63 -17.84
N HIS A 345 -5.12 -25.32 -18.99
CA HIS A 345 -6.19 -25.11 -19.96
C HIS A 345 -7.42 -25.95 -19.60
N SER A 346 -8.62 -25.45 -19.92
CA SER A 346 -9.87 -26.19 -19.72
C SER A 346 -10.01 -27.35 -20.72
N PRO A 347 -10.62 -28.51 -20.38
CA PRO A 347 -11.69 -28.73 -19.39
C PRO A 347 -11.22 -29.25 -18.03
N ASP A 348 -9.91 -29.33 -17.79
CA ASP A 348 -9.40 -30.04 -16.62
C ASP A 348 -8.39 -29.18 -15.86
N LEU A 349 -8.89 -28.48 -14.83
CA LEU A 349 -8.05 -27.97 -13.75
C LEU A 349 -7.29 -29.11 -13.01
N GLN A 350 -7.43 -30.38 -13.45
CA GLN A 350 -6.64 -31.54 -13.04
C GLN A 350 -5.43 -31.88 -13.96
N GLY A 351 -5.11 -31.09 -15.00
CA GLY A 351 -3.71 -30.90 -15.40
C GLY A 351 -3.14 -31.64 -16.63
N ASN A 352 -3.91 -31.97 -17.66
CA ASN A 352 -3.34 -32.61 -18.87
C ASN A 352 -2.81 -31.65 -19.94
N THR A 353 -3.30 -30.40 -19.99
CA THR A 353 -2.76 -29.36 -20.89
C THR A 353 -2.44 -28.13 -20.07
N VAL A 354 -1.16 -27.76 -20.01
CA VAL A 354 -0.67 -26.61 -19.24
C VAL A 354 0.20 -25.72 -20.12
N THR A 355 0.04 -24.41 -20.00
CA THR A 355 1.07 -23.47 -20.46
C THR A 355 1.97 -23.11 -19.29
N ALA A 356 3.28 -23.28 -19.49
CA ALA A 356 4.29 -22.95 -18.50
C ALA A 356 4.83 -21.54 -18.75
N PHE A 357 4.98 -20.78 -17.68
CA PHE A 357 5.59 -19.45 -17.67
C PHE A 357 6.69 -19.41 -16.62
N HIS A 358 7.83 -18.81 -16.94
CA HIS A 358 8.77 -18.42 -15.89
C HIS A 358 8.13 -17.35 -14.99
N HIS A 359 8.53 -17.31 -13.72
CA HIS A 359 7.91 -16.43 -12.73
C HIS A 359 8.04 -14.93 -13.05
N ASP A 360 9.03 -14.56 -13.84
CA ASP A 360 9.31 -13.20 -14.31
C ASP A 360 8.60 -12.86 -15.63
N GLN A 361 8.11 -13.87 -16.33
CA GLN A 361 7.39 -13.72 -17.59
C GLN A 361 5.88 -13.50 -17.38
N LEU A 362 5.26 -14.21 -16.43
CA LEU A 362 3.81 -14.08 -16.19
C LEU A 362 3.47 -12.71 -15.60
N ILE A 363 2.56 -11.97 -16.25
CA ILE A 363 2.10 -10.66 -15.77
C ILE A 363 0.81 -10.80 -14.97
N SER A 364 -0.21 -11.42 -15.56
CA SER A 364 -1.53 -11.59 -14.94
C SER A 364 -2.14 -12.93 -15.28
N TRP A 365 -2.79 -13.54 -14.29
CA TRP A 365 -3.74 -14.64 -14.47
C TRP A 365 -5.09 -14.20 -13.91
N SER A 366 -5.99 -13.80 -14.79
CA SER A 366 -7.33 -13.34 -14.46
C SER A 366 -8.35 -14.45 -14.64
N THR A 367 -9.32 -14.53 -13.75
CA THR A 367 -10.41 -15.51 -13.82
C THR A 367 -11.76 -14.85 -13.55
N ALA A 368 -12.80 -15.42 -14.15
CA ALA A 368 -14.18 -15.16 -13.75
C ALA A 368 -14.73 -16.36 -13.00
N SER A 369 -15.52 -16.11 -11.96
CA SER A 369 -16.27 -17.14 -11.25
C SER A 369 -17.75 -16.78 -11.12
N ARG A 370 -18.61 -17.79 -11.06
CA ARG A 370 -20.04 -17.61 -10.79
C ARG A 370 -20.27 -17.45 -9.28
N ASN A 371 -20.78 -16.28 -8.88
CA ASN A 371 -21.14 -15.97 -7.50
C ASN A 371 -22.44 -16.69 -7.11
N ARG A 372 -22.34 -17.82 -6.40
CA ARG A 372 -23.50 -18.46 -5.74
C ARG A 372 -23.32 -18.48 -4.24
N LYS A 373 -24.29 -17.89 -3.52
CA LYS A 373 -24.29 -17.85 -2.05
C LYS A 373 -24.24 -19.28 -1.50
N GLY A 374 -23.19 -19.59 -0.74
CA GLY A 374 -23.01 -20.89 -0.08
C GLY A 374 -22.43 -22.02 -0.94
N GLN A 375 -21.96 -21.74 -2.16
CA GLN A 375 -21.22 -22.70 -2.99
C GLN A 375 -19.78 -22.25 -3.20
N ARG A 376 -18.87 -23.20 -3.50
CA ARG A 376 -17.53 -22.85 -3.98
C ARG A 376 -17.65 -22.14 -5.33
N ASP A 377 -16.82 -21.12 -5.52
CA ASP A 377 -16.73 -20.38 -6.77
C ASP A 377 -16.42 -21.34 -7.93
N GLN A 378 -17.36 -21.42 -8.88
CA GLN A 378 -17.16 -22.15 -10.12
C GLN A 378 -16.49 -21.21 -11.13
N TYR A 379 -15.26 -21.51 -11.55
CA TYR A 379 -14.58 -20.74 -12.60
C TYR A 379 -15.28 -20.94 -13.94
N VAL A 380 -15.50 -19.83 -14.65
CA VAL A 380 -16.24 -19.81 -15.92
C VAL A 380 -15.45 -19.21 -17.07
N ALA A 381 -14.41 -18.41 -16.81
CA ALA A 381 -13.50 -17.91 -17.83
C ALA A 381 -12.11 -17.64 -17.24
N GLN A 382 -11.09 -17.63 -18.10
CA GLN A 382 -9.74 -17.19 -17.74
C GLN A 382 -9.07 -16.39 -18.85
N ALA A 383 -8.18 -15.48 -18.45
CA ALA A 383 -7.32 -14.73 -19.35
C ALA A 383 -5.92 -14.62 -18.75
N VAL A 384 -4.88 -14.78 -19.57
CA VAL A 384 -3.49 -14.71 -19.14
C VAL A 384 -2.68 -13.79 -20.03
N THR A 385 -1.99 -12.85 -19.41
CA THR A 385 -0.99 -12.00 -20.06
C THR A 385 0.42 -12.30 -19.54
N ALA A 386 1.38 -12.31 -20.45
CA ALA A 386 2.78 -12.57 -20.16
C ALA A 386 3.69 -11.66 -20.99
N TRP A 387 4.89 -11.38 -20.51
CA TRP A 387 5.90 -10.66 -21.28
C TRP A 387 6.38 -11.48 -22.47
N THR A 388 6.67 -10.77 -23.56
CA THR A 388 7.42 -11.30 -24.70
C THR A 388 8.91 -10.95 -24.54
N ASP A 389 9.74 -11.43 -25.45
CA ASP A 389 11.16 -11.04 -25.51
C ASP A 389 11.36 -9.59 -26.02
N THR A 390 10.29 -8.91 -26.46
CA THR A 390 10.35 -7.52 -26.92
C THR A 390 9.95 -6.57 -25.79
N ASP A 391 10.82 -5.60 -25.50
CA ASP A 391 10.60 -4.61 -24.44
C ASP A 391 9.30 -3.83 -24.65
N GLY A 392 8.56 -3.60 -23.57
CA GLY A 392 7.25 -2.95 -23.60
C GLY A 392 6.12 -3.73 -24.30
N VAL A 393 6.35 -4.98 -24.75
CA VAL A 393 5.34 -5.80 -25.43
C VAL A 393 4.95 -7.01 -24.58
N ALA A 394 3.67 -7.05 -24.20
CA ALA A 394 3.05 -8.22 -23.59
C ALA A 394 2.23 -9.02 -24.62
N GLU A 395 1.86 -10.24 -24.26
CA GLU A 395 1.01 -11.09 -25.06
C GLU A 395 -0.17 -11.62 -24.24
N LEU A 396 -1.39 -11.53 -24.79
CA LEU A 396 -2.55 -12.26 -24.28
C LEU A 396 -2.46 -13.69 -24.80
N LYS A 397 -1.91 -14.57 -23.96
CA LYS A 397 -1.56 -15.96 -24.27
C LYS A 397 -2.74 -16.92 -24.15
N ILE A 398 -3.64 -16.65 -23.20
CA ILE A 398 -4.80 -17.48 -22.93
C ILE A 398 -6.02 -16.56 -22.84
N LEU A 399 -7.10 -16.93 -23.52
CA LEU A 399 -8.44 -16.37 -23.35
C LEU A 399 -9.45 -17.48 -23.60
N GLU A 400 -10.08 -17.97 -22.54
CA GLU A 400 -10.93 -19.15 -22.61
C GLU A 400 -12.21 -18.96 -21.80
N ALA A 401 -13.33 -19.38 -22.38
CA ALA A 401 -14.52 -19.76 -21.63
C ALA A 401 -14.40 -21.23 -21.19
N ILE A 402 -14.71 -21.52 -19.94
CA ILE A 402 -14.64 -22.88 -19.39
C ILE A 402 -15.83 -23.68 -19.94
N PRO A 403 -15.60 -24.86 -20.58
CA PRO A 403 -16.68 -25.69 -21.13
C PRO A 403 -17.75 -26.02 -20.09
N ASN A 404 -19.00 -26.14 -20.53
CA ASN A 404 -20.17 -26.45 -19.68
C ASN A 404 -20.48 -25.41 -18.59
N THR A 405 -19.94 -24.19 -18.70
CA THR A 405 -20.28 -23.09 -17.79
C THR A 405 -21.04 -21.93 -18.44
N ASP A 406 -21.05 -21.88 -19.78
CA ASP A 406 -21.72 -20.91 -20.64
C ASP A 406 -21.67 -19.47 -20.09
N PRO A 407 -20.46 -18.90 -19.90
CA PRO A 407 -20.34 -17.52 -19.47
C PRO A 407 -20.85 -16.59 -20.59
N PRO A 408 -21.58 -15.50 -20.24
CA PRO A 408 -21.87 -14.45 -21.20
C PRO A 408 -20.59 -13.82 -21.77
N ASP A 409 -20.60 -13.41 -23.04
CA ASP A 409 -19.45 -12.79 -23.71
C ASP A 409 -18.86 -11.60 -22.95
N HIS A 410 -19.71 -10.79 -22.31
CA HIS A 410 -19.24 -9.65 -21.53
C HIS A 410 -18.45 -10.05 -20.28
N VAL A 411 -18.65 -11.27 -19.75
CA VAL A 411 -17.84 -11.83 -18.65
C VAL A 411 -16.46 -12.24 -19.14
N VAL A 412 -16.39 -12.89 -20.31
CA VAL A 412 -15.13 -13.25 -20.97
C VAL A 412 -14.34 -11.98 -21.34
N ALA A 413 -15.02 -11.01 -21.96
CA ALA A 413 -14.43 -9.71 -22.31
C ALA A 413 -13.88 -8.96 -21.09
N ARG A 414 -14.61 -8.97 -19.96
CA ARG A 414 -14.12 -8.36 -18.70
C ARG A 414 -12.93 -9.09 -18.10
N THR A 415 -12.88 -10.42 -18.23
CA THR A 415 -11.75 -11.22 -17.77
C THR A 415 -10.49 -10.88 -18.57
N ALA A 416 -10.62 -10.78 -19.90
CA ALA A 416 -9.56 -10.28 -20.77
C ALA A 416 -9.17 -8.84 -20.44
N PHE A 417 -10.14 -7.94 -20.28
CA PHE A 417 -9.90 -6.53 -19.97
C PHE A 417 -9.14 -6.33 -18.66
N ARG A 418 -9.41 -7.17 -17.64
CA ARG A 418 -8.63 -7.17 -16.40
C ARG A 418 -7.16 -7.53 -16.66
N ALA A 419 -6.90 -8.61 -17.39
CA ALA A 419 -5.54 -9.06 -17.69
C ALA A 419 -4.78 -8.03 -18.56
N ILE A 420 -5.48 -7.35 -19.47
CA ILE A 420 -4.97 -6.23 -20.27
C ILE A 420 -4.61 -5.03 -19.39
N CYS A 421 -5.49 -4.65 -18.44
CA CYS A 421 -5.21 -3.58 -17.50
C CYS A 421 -4.00 -3.91 -16.61
N ASP A 422 -3.89 -5.15 -16.12
CA ASP A 422 -2.73 -5.59 -15.33
C ASP A 422 -1.43 -5.57 -16.17
N ALA A 423 -1.50 -5.89 -17.46
CA ALA A 423 -0.37 -5.77 -18.39
C ALA A 423 0.05 -4.32 -18.61
N ALA A 424 -0.90 -3.42 -18.87
CA ALA A 424 -0.64 -1.99 -18.97
C ALA A 424 -0.04 -1.44 -17.67
N ASP A 425 -0.64 -1.78 -16.51
CA ASP A 425 -0.15 -1.43 -15.17
C ASP A 425 1.28 -1.91 -14.89
N SER A 426 1.70 -3.00 -15.52
CA SER A 426 3.06 -3.55 -15.43
C SER A 426 4.04 -2.86 -16.37
N GLY A 427 3.57 -2.05 -17.33
CA GLY A 427 4.38 -1.24 -18.25
C GLY A 427 4.18 -1.57 -19.73
N ALA A 428 3.27 -2.47 -20.09
CA ALA A 428 3.07 -2.85 -21.48
C ALA A 428 2.52 -1.68 -22.28
N GLN A 429 3.20 -1.32 -23.37
CA GLN A 429 2.77 -0.31 -24.36
C GLN A 429 1.94 -0.97 -25.48
N HIS A 430 2.23 -2.23 -25.77
CA HIS A 430 1.51 -3.04 -26.74
C HIS A 430 1.17 -4.41 -26.16
N ILE A 431 0.01 -4.94 -26.57
CA ILE A 431 -0.40 -6.31 -26.27
C ILE A 431 -0.69 -7.02 -27.58
N ALA A 432 0.04 -8.10 -27.86
CA ALA A 432 -0.18 -8.95 -29.02
C ALA A 432 -1.00 -10.19 -28.64
N THR A 433 -1.64 -10.84 -29.61
CA THR A 433 -2.22 -12.17 -29.43
C THR A 433 -2.42 -12.87 -30.76
N THR A 434 -2.17 -14.17 -30.81
CA THR A 434 -2.55 -15.03 -31.95
C THR A 434 -3.92 -15.66 -31.75
N LEU A 435 -4.59 -15.38 -30.63
CA LEU A 435 -5.90 -15.92 -30.32
C LEU A 435 -6.94 -15.34 -31.28
N ASP A 436 -7.85 -16.19 -31.74
CA ASP A 436 -9.02 -15.79 -32.49
C ASP A 436 -10.25 -15.91 -31.59
N HIS A 437 -10.68 -14.78 -31.02
CA HIS A 437 -11.84 -14.73 -30.14
C HIS A 437 -12.68 -13.48 -30.44
N PRO A 438 -14.02 -13.60 -30.59
CA PRO A 438 -14.88 -12.52 -31.08
C PRO A 438 -14.85 -11.26 -30.18
N VAL A 439 -14.60 -11.43 -28.88
CA VAL A 439 -14.51 -10.31 -27.93
C VAL A 439 -13.26 -9.43 -28.10
N LEU A 440 -12.23 -9.86 -28.85
CA LEU A 440 -10.99 -9.09 -28.98
C LEU A 440 -11.22 -7.77 -29.72
N ALA A 441 -12.03 -7.78 -30.78
CA ALA A 441 -12.38 -6.57 -31.53
C ALA A 441 -13.08 -5.53 -30.64
N SER A 442 -13.97 -5.94 -29.74
CA SER A 442 -14.66 -5.02 -28.82
C SER A 442 -13.76 -4.47 -27.71
N LEU A 443 -12.61 -5.12 -27.46
CA LEU A 443 -11.55 -4.65 -26.57
C LEU A 443 -10.53 -3.75 -27.29
N GLY A 444 -10.70 -3.51 -28.59
CA GLY A 444 -9.84 -2.63 -29.39
C GLY A 444 -8.63 -3.31 -30.03
N PHE A 445 -8.59 -4.64 -30.06
CA PHE A 445 -7.57 -5.34 -30.85
C PHE A 445 -7.80 -5.11 -32.35
N ILE A 446 -6.72 -4.85 -33.07
CA ILE A 446 -6.70 -4.66 -34.52
C ILE A 446 -5.95 -5.84 -35.14
N PRO A 447 -6.55 -6.53 -36.13
CA PRO A 447 -5.88 -7.61 -36.84
C PRO A 447 -4.71 -7.10 -37.69
N THR A 448 -3.63 -7.87 -37.71
CA THR A 448 -2.47 -7.74 -38.59
C THR A 448 -2.30 -9.06 -39.36
N ALA A 449 -1.25 -9.21 -40.17
CA ALA A 449 -1.08 -10.36 -41.06
C ALA A 449 -1.06 -11.72 -40.33
N ASP A 450 -0.50 -11.77 -39.12
CA ASP A 450 -0.21 -13.00 -38.37
C ASP A 450 -0.77 -13.02 -36.94
N ARG A 451 -1.28 -11.88 -36.44
CA ARG A 451 -1.74 -11.70 -35.06
C ARG A 451 -2.68 -10.51 -34.93
N GLN A 452 -3.27 -10.34 -33.75
CA GLN A 452 -3.99 -9.13 -33.37
C GLN A 452 -3.17 -8.31 -32.37
N THR A 453 -3.28 -6.99 -32.42
CA THR A 453 -2.52 -6.10 -31.53
C THR A 453 -3.41 -5.03 -30.91
N LEU A 454 -3.11 -4.67 -29.66
CA LEU A 454 -3.74 -3.59 -28.91
C LEU A 454 -2.66 -2.60 -28.48
N ASN A 455 -2.87 -1.31 -28.75
CA ASN A 455 -2.04 -0.23 -28.21
C ASN A 455 -2.63 0.24 -26.87
N THR A 456 -1.88 0.07 -25.77
CA THR A 456 -2.37 0.42 -24.43
C THR A 456 -2.44 1.94 -24.20
N LEU A 457 -1.70 2.73 -24.99
CA LEU A 457 -1.69 4.19 -24.94
C LEU A 457 -3.01 4.80 -25.43
N THR A 458 -3.75 4.05 -26.26
CA THR A 458 -5.03 4.50 -26.83
C THR A 458 -6.23 3.83 -26.16
N MET A 459 -6.01 3.00 -25.14
CA MET A 459 -7.11 2.42 -24.37
C MET A 459 -7.98 3.52 -23.74
N PRO A 460 -9.30 3.33 -23.64
CA PRO A 460 -10.19 4.29 -23.02
C PRO A 460 -9.91 4.55 -21.55
#